data_AF-A0A519ZDP1-F1
#
_entry.id   AF-A0A519ZDP1-F1
#
_cell.length_a   1.000
_cell.length_b   1.000
_cell.length_c   1.000
_cell.angle_alpha   90.00
_cell.angle_beta   90.00
_cell.angle_gamma   90.00
#
_symmetry.space_group_name_H-M   'P 1'
#
loop_
_entity.id
_entity.type
_entity.pdbx_description
1 polymer ?
#
loop_
_entity_poly.entity_id
_entity_poly.type
_entity_poly.pdbx_seq_one_letter_code
_entity_poly.pdbx_strand_id
1 'polypeptide(L)'
;YIHEINRFPQIKFVKFHHLHIVEGSIMGAKYKKNPFKLFSLEEYTDLLCKLIPLLRPDIVIQRLFGISDWDLLIAPNWGLNKSAIQTYIDKEIEKRGVVQGSAYNP
;
A
#
# COMPACT_ATOMS: atom_id res chain seq x y z
N TYR A 1 -2.91 12.51 2.69
CA TYR A 1 -3.69 11.29 2.35
C TYR A 1 -4.46 10.76 3.54
N ILE A 2 -3.82 10.32 4.63
CA ILE A 2 -4.54 9.80 5.81
C ILE A 2 -5.40 10.85 6.51
N HIS A 3 -4.92 12.09 6.62
CA HIS A 3 -5.72 13.19 7.18
C HIS A 3 -7.04 13.40 6.44
N GLU A 4 -7.05 13.24 5.11
CA GLU A 4 -8.27 13.38 4.32
C GLU A 4 -9.26 12.26 4.65
N ILE A 5 -8.79 11.01 4.75
CA ILE A 5 -9.63 9.88 5.15
C ILE A 5 -10.22 10.10 6.55
N ASN A 6 -9.41 10.55 7.50
CA ASN A 6 -9.82 10.77 8.88
C ASN A 6 -10.90 11.85 9.03
N ARG A 7 -10.94 12.85 8.13
CA ARG A 7 -11.97 13.91 8.13
C ARG A 7 -13.39 13.40 7.91
N PHE A 8 -13.57 12.20 7.35
CA PHE A 8 -14.88 11.64 7.02
C PHE A 8 -15.29 10.57 8.05
N PRO A 9 -16.14 10.90 9.04
CA PRO A 9 -16.57 9.95 10.09
C PRO A 9 -17.35 8.75 9.56
N GLN A 10 -17.97 8.85 8.38
CA GLN A 10 -18.69 7.77 7.73
C GLN A 10 -17.78 6.69 7.12
N ILE A 11 -16.48 6.95 6.92
CA ILE A 11 -15.54 5.96 6.42
C ILE A 11 -15.20 4.99 7.56
N LYS A 12 -15.44 3.70 7.33
CA LYS A 12 -15.19 2.61 8.29
C LYS A 12 -14.19 1.58 7.82
N PHE A 13 -13.82 1.61 6.54
CA PHE A 13 -12.93 0.63 5.94
C PHE A 13 -11.93 1.31 5.02
N VAL A 14 -10.71 0.81 4.99
CA VAL A 14 -9.68 1.22 4.04
C VAL A 14 -8.98 0.01 3.43
N LYS A 15 -8.65 0.10 2.14
CA LYS A 15 -7.84 -0.88 1.41
C LYS A 15 -6.61 -0.16 0.86
N PHE A 16 -5.43 -0.48 1.36
CA PHE A 16 -4.19 0.03 0.77
C PHE A 16 -3.81 -0.80 -0.46
N HIS A 17 -3.36 -0.12 -1.52
CA HIS A 17 -2.91 -0.74 -2.75
C HIS A 17 -1.79 0.13 -3.34
N HIS A 18 -0.62 -0.45 -3.60
CA HIS A 18 0.44 0.23 -4.33
C HIS A 18 0.10 0.30 -5.82
N LEU A 19 0.55 1.30 -6.57
CA LEU A 19 0.16 1.40 -7.97
C LEU A 19 0.70 0.23 -8.79
N HIS A 20 -0.19 -0.56 -9.41
CA HIS A 20 0.17 -1.49 -10.47
C HIS A 20 0.02 -0.84 -11.82
N ILE A 21 0.99 -1.10 -12.68
CA ILE A 21 0.96 -0.83 -14.11
C ILE A 21 0.67 -2.17 -14.77
N VAL A 22 -0.50 -2.28 -15.41
CA VAL A 22 -0.95 -3.53 -16.02
C VAL A 22 -1.11 -3.38 -17.53
N GLU A 23 -0.86 -4.47 -18.25
CA GLU A 23 -1.01 -4.59 -19.69
C GLU A 23 -2.43 -4.23 -20.14
N GLY A 24 -2.54 -3.59 -21.30
CA GLY A 24 -3.84 -3.16 -21.84
C GLY A 24 -4.48 -1.96 -21.14
N SER A 25 -3.92 -1.45 -20.04
CA SER A 25 -4.42 -0.22 -19.40
C SER A 25 -3.84 1.06 -20.03
N ILE A 26 -4.57 2.17 -19.91
CA ILE A 26 -4.07 3.51 -20.31
C ILE A 26 -2.77 3.83 -19.57
N MET A 27 -2.68 3.45 -18.30
CA MET A 27 -1.47 3.66 -17.49
C MET A 27 -0.31 2.78 -17.99
N GLY A 28 -0.58 1.54 -18.40
CA GLY A 28 0.38 0.64 -19.03
C GLY A 28 0.99 1.23 -20.30
N ALA A 29 0.14 1.74 -21.21
CA ALA A 29 0.61 2.39 -22.43
C ALA A 29 1.47 3.63 -22.13
N LYS A 30 1.06 4.47 -21.16
CA LYS A 30 1.83 5.66 -20.74
C LYS A 30 3.17 5.28 -20.13
N TYR A 31 3.19 4.29 -19.24
CA TYR A 31 4.39 3.84 -18.56
C TYR A 31 5.41 3.24 -19.53
N LYS A 32 4.96 2.45 -20.53
CA LYS A 32 5.84 1.91 -21.57
C LYS A 32 6.51 3.02 -22.40
N LYS A 33 5.80 4.12 -22.67
CA LYS A 33 6.34 5.26 -23.42
C LYS A 33 7.31 6.07 -22.60
N ASN A 34 6.95 6.38 -21.35
CA ASN A 34 7.74 7.20 -20.42
C ASN A 34 7.66 6.58 -19.03
N PRO A 35 8.56 5.63 -18.69
CA PRO A 35 8.56 5.00 -17.38
C PRO A 35 8.75 6.03 -16.26
N PHE A 36 8.10 5.81 -15.13
CA PHE A 36 8.25 6.64 -13.93
C PHE A 36 8.50 5.77 -12.70
N LYS A 37 9.03 6.36 -11.63
CA LYS A 37 9.35 5.61 -10.42
C LYS A 37 8.08 5.05 -9.76
N LEU A 38 8.09 3.77 -9.48
CA LEU A 38 7.13 3.09 -8.61
C LEU A 38 7.83 2.68 -7.31
N PHE A 39 7.05 2.38 -6.28
CA PHE A 39 7.60 1.95 -5.01
C PHE A 39 8.27 0.57 -5.13
N SER A 40 9.48 0.46 -4.56
CA SER A 40 9.99 -0.85 -4.13
C SER A 40 9.14 -1.40 -2.96
N LEU A 41 9.32 -2.67 -2.62
CA LEU A 41 8.62 -3.26 -1.48
C LEU A 41 8.99 -2.54 -0.18
N GLU A 42 10.27 -2.20 -0.01
CA GLU A 42 10.81 -1.44 1.11
C GLU A 42 10.16 -0.05 1.18
N GLU A 43 10.17 0.72 0.09
CA GLU A 43 9.63 2.08 0.07
C GLU A 43 8.11 2.10 0.34
N TYR A 44 7.39 1.11 -0.17
CA TYR A 44 5.97 0.96 0.09
C TYR A 44 5.70 0.60 1.57
N THR A 45 6.49 -0.31 2.12
CA THR A 45 6.39 -0.73 3.52
C THR A 45 6.72 0.43 4.47
N ASP A 46 7.74 1.21 4.15
CA ASP A 46 8.09 2.45 4.86
C ASP A 46 6.94 3.45 4.83
N LEU A 47 6.25 3.60 3.70
CA LEU A 47 5.08 4.45 3.58
C LEU A 47 3.95 3.93 4.49
N LEU A 48 3.63 2.64 4.44
CA LEU A 48 2.60 2.04 5.31
C LEU A 48 2.89 2.29 6.79
N CYS A 49 4.13 2.07 7.23
CA CYS A 49 4.55 2.28 8.62
C CYS A 49 4.41 3.74 9.08
N LYS A 50 4.49 4.72 8.17
CA LYS A 50 4.23 6.14 8.46
C LYS A 50 2.74 6.46 8.50
N LEU A 51 1.93 5.79 7.68
CA LEU A 51 0.51 6.10 7.52
C LEU A 51 -0.38 5.42 8.57
N ILE A 52 -0.11 4.17 8.91
CA ILE A 52 -0.93 3.36 9.85
C ILE A 52 -1.09 4.04 11.23
N PRO A 53 -0.03 4.57 11.86
CA PRO A 53 -0.16 5.27 13.15
C PRO A 53 -1.06 6.49 13.13
N LEU A 54 -1.19 7.15 11.96
CA LEU A 54 -2.01 8.35 11.79
C LEU A 54 -3.47 8.03 11.48
N LEU A 55 -3.80 6.79 11.10
CA LEU A 55 -5.16 6.40 10.72
C LEU A 55 -6.04 6.28 11.96
N ARG A 56 -7.25 6.85 11.91
CA ARG A 56 -8.21 6.78 13.01
C ARG A 56 -8.45 5.31 13.44
N PRO A 57 -8.48 4.99 14.74
CA PRO A 57 -8.50 3.60 15.21
C PRO A 57 -9.82 2.84 14.96
N ASP A 58 -10.92 3.54 14.67
CA ASP A 58 -12.21 2.91 14.33
C ASP A 58 -12.31 2.46 12.85
N ILE A 59 -11.32 2.80 12.01
CA ILE A 59 -11.29 2.38 10.61
C ILE A 59 -10.64 1.00 10.51
N VAL A 60 -11.34 0.03 9.94
CA VAL A 60 -10.79 -1.31 9.68
C VAL A 60 -9.91 -1.30 8.43
N ILE A 61 -8.63 -1.64 8.59
CA ILE A 61 -7.72 -1.89 7.47
C ILE A 61 -8.02 -3.27 6.90
N GLN A 62 -8.61 -3.33 5.70
CA GLN A 62 -9.01 -4.59 5.06
C GLN A 62 -7.85 -5.29 4.35
N ARG A 63 -6.85 -4.53 3.90
CA ARG A 63 -5.60 -5.06 3.31
C ARG A 63 -4.52 -3.98 3.25
N LEU A 64 -3.26 -4.43 3.29
CA LEU A 64 -2.07 -3.58 3.22
C LEU A 64 -1.51 -3.45 1.80
N PHE A 65 -1.75 -4.42 0.92
CA PHE A 65 -1.30 -4.39 -0.47
C PHE A 65 -2.27 -5.14 -1.38
N GLY A 66 -2.01 -5.14 -2.69
CA GLY A 66 -2.74 -5.92 -3.69
C GLY A 66 -1.80 -6.78 -4.52
N ILE A 67 -2.35 -7.75 -5.24
CA ILE A 67 -1.65 -8.56 -6.23
C ILE A 67 -2.40 -8.46 -7.57
N SER A 68 -1.68 -8.58 -8.67
CA SER A 68 -2.24 -8.69 -10.02
C SER A 68 -1.76 -9.99 -10.67
N ASP A 69 -2.48 -10.42 -11.71
CA ASP A 69 -2.01 -11.55 -12.53
C ASP A 69 -0.62 -11.23 -13.08
N TRP A 70 0.32 -12.15 -12.82
CA TRP A 70 1.73 -11.99 -13.15
C TRP A 70 1.95 -11.75 -14.64
N ASP A 71 1.15 -12.40 -15.50
CA ASP A 71 1.24 -12.30 -16.95
C ASP A 71 0.82 -10.91 -17.47
N LEU A 72 0.03 -10.17 -16.69
CA LEU A 72 -0.45 -8.84 -17.06
C LEU A 72 0.29 -7.71 -16.33
N LEU A 73 1.10 -8.02 -15.32
CA LEU A 73 1.80 -7.02 -14.53
C LEU A 73 3.05 -6.51 -15.26
N ILE A 74 3.03 -5.23 -15.63
CA ILE A 74 4.21 -4.55 -16.20
C ILE A 74 5.15 -4.13 -15.06
N ALA A 75 4.62 -3.49 -14.01
CA ALA A 75 5.39 -2.99 -12.87
C ALA A 75 4.48 -2.59 -11.67
N PRO A 76 4.99 -2.45 -10.44
CA PRO A 76 6.30 -2.91 -10.00
C PRO A 76 6.30 -4.44 -9.89
N ASN A 77 7.42 -5.06 -10.22
CA ASN A 77 7.65 -6.47 -9.93
C ASN A 77 8.63 -6.57 -8.75
N TRP A 78 8.12 -6.95 -7.58
CA TRP A 78 8.93 -7.13 -6.38
C TRP A 78 9.65 -8.50 -6.32
N GLY A 79 9.46 -9.37 -7.31
CA GLY A 79 10.14 -10.67 -7.40
C GLY A 79 9.72 -11.70 -6.33
N LEU A 80 8.62 -11.44 -5.62
CA LEU A 80 8.17 -12.25 -4.49
C LEU A 80 6.73 -12.68 -4.67
N ASN A 81 6.40 -13.89 -4.20
CA ASN A 81 5.01 -14.33 -4.12
C ASN A 81 4.26 -13.59 -3.00
N LYS A 82 2.92 -13.68 -3.02
CA LYS A 82 2.03 -13.01 -2.05
C LYS A 82 2.42 -13.28 -0.60
N SER A 83 2.75 -14.52 -0.25
CA SER A 83 3.08 -14.91 1.13
C SER A 83 4.37 -14.27 1.60
N ALA A 84 5.39 -14.22 0.73
CA ALA A 84 6.65 -13.57 1.03
C ALA A 84 6.51 -12.05 1.19
N ILE A 85 5.69 -11.40 0.34
CA ILE A 85 5.37 -9.97 0.48
C ILE A 85 4.65 -9.69 1.81
N GLN A 86 3.62 -10.47 2.14
CA GLN A 86 2.88 -10.34 3.40
C GLN A 86 3.81 -10.49 4.60
N THR A 87 4.61 -11.56 4.61
CA THR A 87 5.57 -11.85 5.68
C THR A 87 6.58 -10.71 5.85
N TYR A 88 7.06 -10.13 4.75
CA TYR A 88 7.99 -9.00 4.80
C TYR A 88 7.34 -7.78 5.46
N ILE A 89 6.15 -7.39 5.00
CA ILE A 89 5.43 -6.22 5.52
C ILE A 89 5.11 -6.41 7.01
N ASP A 90 4.60 -7.58 7.39
CA ASP A 90 4.22 -7.87 8.78
C ASP A 90 5.43 -7.81 9.73
N LYS A 91 6.57 -8.38 9.31
CA LYS A 91 7.82 -8.32 10.10
C LYS A 91 8.32 -6.89 10.28
N GLU A 92 8.23 -6.05 9.24
CA GLU A 92 8.67 -4.66 9.35
C GLU A 92 7.73 -3.82 10.22
N ILE A 93 6.42 -4.06 10.17
CA ILE A 93 5.43 -3.44 11.06
C ILE A 93 5.71 -3.84 12.52
N GLU A 94 5.90 -5.14 12.78
CA GLU A 94 6.19 -5.67 14.12
C GLU A 94 7.52 -5.11 14.67
N LYS A 95 8.59 -5.21 13.88
CA LYS A 95 9.93 -4.72 14.23
C LYS A 95 9.94 -3.23 14.62
N ARG A 96 9.06 -2.43 14.00
CA ARG A 96 8.96 -0.99 14.24
C ARG A 96 7.92 -0.63 15.30
N GLY A 97 7.21 -1.60 15.87
CA GLY A 97 6.15 -1.36 16.85
C GLY A 97 5.01 -0.50 16.30
N VAL A 98 4.68 -0.65 15.01
CA VAL A 98 3.65 0.15 14.35
C VAL A 98 2.28 -0.28 14.85
N VAL A 99 1.59 0.64 15.54
CA VAL A 99 0.23 0.44 16.05
C VAL A 99 -0.69 1.45 15.38
N GLN A 100 -1.82 1.00 14.85
CA GLN A 100 -2.81 1.88 14.23
C GLN A 100 -3.32 2.92 15.24
N GLY A 101 -3.40 4.17 14.81
CA GLY A 101 -3.94 5.26 15.63
C GLY A 101 -3.03 5.72 16.78
N SER A 102 -1.84 5.14 16.95
CA SER A 102 -0.93 5.54 18.04
C SER A 102 -0.41 6.98 17.92
N ALA A 103 -0.49 7.56 16.72
CA ALA A 103 -0.15 8.96 16.43
C ALA A 103 -1.36 9.75 15.90
N TYR A 104 -2.58 9.20 16.04
CA TYR A 104 -3.80 9.90 15.66
C TYR A 104 -4.19 10.93 16.73
N ASN A 105 -4.28 12.20 16.34
CA ASN A 105 -4.85 13.25 17.17
C ASN A 105 -6.27 13.56 16.67
N PRO A 106 -7.31 13.42 17.51
CA PRO A 106 -8.71 13.67 17.15
C PRO A 106 -9.00 15.07 16.61
#